data_AF-A0AA96QN80-F1
#
_entry.id   AF-A0AA96QN80-F1
#
_cell.length_a   1.000
_cell.length_b   1.000
_cell.length_c   1.000
_cell.angle_alpha   90.00
_cell.angle_beta   90.00
_cell.angle_gamma   90.00
#
_symmetry.space_group_name_H-M   'P 1'
#
loop_
_entity.id
_entity.type
_entity.pdbx_description
1 polymer ?
#
loop_
_entity_poly.entity_id
_entity_poly.type
_entity_poly.pdbx_seq_one_letter_code
_entity_poly.pdbx_strand_id
1 'polypeptide(L)'
;MTSAEGTWELVVDTPIGKQHALLVLSTEDGVLRGVARDRRHGGEVVLTDLVADGDRLTWAQAITRPMRLNLTFDVTVDGDTMSGRSKAGRLPTSKVTGRRVAPEGSGVDG
;
A
#
# COMPACT_ATOMS: atom_id res chain seq x y z
N MET A 1 19.52 -5.26 -0.71
CA MET A 1 18.10 -5.64 -0.69
C MET A 1 17.32 -4.42 -0.25
N THR A 2 16.41 -3.92 -1.08
CA THR A 2 15.53 -2.79 -0.73
C THR A 2 14.40 -3.36 0.12
N SER A 3 14.31 -2.99 1.40
CA SER A 3 13.21 -3.47 2.26
C SER A 3 11.90 -2.76 1.89
N ALA A 4 10.81 -3.53 1.80
CA ALA A 4 9.46 -2.99 1.62
C ALA A 4 8.89 -2.39 2.92
N GLU A 5 9.45 -2.74 4.09
CA GLU A 5 8.96 -2.29 5.39
C GLU A 5 8.98 -0.78 5.53
N GLY A 6 8.01 -0.23 6.26
CA GLY A 6 7.84 1.20 6.49
C GLY A 6 6.45 1.68 6.13
N THR A 7 6.27 2.99 6.20
CA THR A 7 5.02 3.66 5.85
C THR A 7 5.12 4.27 4.47
N TRP A 8 4.08 4.09 3.67
CA TRP A 8 4.02 4.51 2.27
C TRP A 8 2.75 5.32 2.01
N GLU A 9 2.89 6.46 1.35
CA GLU A 9 1.76 7.16 0.76
C GLU A 9 1.51 6.63 -0.64
N LEU A 10 0.39 5.92 -0.82
CA LEU A 10 -0.03 5.38 -2.10
C LEU A 10 -1.02 6.31 -2.79
N VAL A 11 -0.90 6.35 -4.12
CA VAL A 11 -1.86 6.96 -5.04
C VAL A 11 -2.28 5.90 -6.06
N VAL A 12 -3.58 5.67 -6.16
CA VAL A 12 -4.19 4.76 -7.12
C VAL A 12 -4.99 5.57 -8.13
N ASP A 13 -4.60 5.49 -9.40
CA ASP A 13 -5.26 6.20 -10.49
C ASP A 13 -6.44 5.37 -11.03
N THR A 14 -7.63 5.68 -10.54
CA THR A 14 -8.87 4.97 -10.91
C THR A 14 -9.72 5.80 -11.88
N PRO A 15 -10.61 5.18 -12.67
CA PRO A 15 -11.50 5.92 -13.58
C PRO A 15 -12.38 6.97 -12.90
N ILE A 16 -12.62 6.85 -11.59
CA ILE A 16 -13.43 7.79 -10.79
C ILE A 16 -12.58 8.84 -10.05
N GLY A 17 -11.27 8.89 -10.34
CA GLY A 17 -10.32 9.82 -9.73
C GLY A 17 -9.26 9.12 -8.88
N LYS A 18 -8.28 9.92 -8.42
CA LYS A 18 -7.16 9.43 -7.61
C LYS A 18 -7.61 9.08 -6.20
N GLN A 19 -7.29 7.87 -5.76
CA GLN A 19 -7.51 7.41 -4.39
C GLN A 19 -6.20 7.42 -3.63
N HIS A 20 -6.23 7.89 -2.38
CA HIS A 20 -5.05 8.01 -1.53
C HIS A 20 -5.15 7.09 -0.32
N ALA A 21 -4.08 6.35 -0.05
CA ALA A 21 -4.00 5.44 1.10
C ALA A 21 -2.64 5.53 1.78
N LEU A 22 -2.62 5.26 3.08
CA LEU A 22 -1.39 4.98 3.82
C LEU A 22 -1.24 3.46 3.95
N LEU A 23 -0.14 2.93 3.43
CA LEU A 23 0.23 1.53 3.61
C LEU A 23 1.34 1.44 4.66
N VAL A 24 1.12 0.65 5.70
CA VAL A 24 2.12 0.36 6.73
C VAL A 24 2.53 -1.09 6.60
N LEU A 25 3.83 -1.33 6.47
CA LEU A 25 4.43 -2.66 6.33
C LEU A 25 5.44 -2.88 7.46
N SER A 26 5.38 -4.02 8.13
CA SER A 26 6.30 -4.39 9.21
C SER A 26 6.50 -5.90 9.25
N THR A 27 7.69 -6.34 9.65
CA THR A 27 7.95 -7.75 9.93
C THR A 27 7.71 -8.04 11.41
N GLU A 28 6.91 -9.06 11.68
CA GLU A 28 6.68 -9.62 13.01
C GLU A 28 7.03 -11.10 12.97
N ASP A 29 7.94 -11.54 13.83
CA ASP A 29 8.41 -12.93 13.90
C ASP A 29 8.89 -13.51 12.55
N GLY A 30 9.53 -12.67 11.72
CA GLY A 30 10.01 -13.05 10.38
C GLY A 30 8.92 -13.10 9.30
N VAL A 31 7.67 -12.72 9.61
CA VAL A 31 6.55 -12.66 8.67
C VAL A 31 6.22 -11.22 8.36
N LEU A 32 6.23 -10.86 7.07
CA LEU A 32 5.80 -9.54 6.63
C LEU A 32 4.28 -9.39 6.80
N ARG A 33 3.87 -8.31 7.48
CA ARG A 33 2.50 -7.91 7.72
C ARG A 33 2.26 -6.52 7.15
N GLY A 34 0.99 -6.17 6.96
CA GLY A 34 0.65 -4.81 6.66
C GLY A 34 -0.79 -4.44 6.91
N VAL A 35 -1.01 -3.13 7.03
CA VAL A 35 -2.33 -2.51 7.08
C VAL A 35 -2.41 -1.35 6.08
N ALA A 36 -3.55 -1.22 5.41
CA ALA A 36 -3.86 -0.09 4.54
C ALA A 36 -4.94 0.79 5.19
N ARG A 37 -4.70 2.10 5.22
CA ARG A 37 -5.64 3.10 5.75
C ARG A 37 -6.13 3.99 4.63
N ASP A 38 -7.44 4.03 4.43
CA ASP A 38 -8.07 4.94 3.48
C ASP A 38 -8.10 6.36 4.07
N ARG A 39 -7.48 7.33 3.36
CA ARG A 39 -7.41 8.72 3.85
C ARG A 39 -8.72 9.51 3.71
N ARG A 40 -9.64 9.07 2.83
CA ARG A 40 -10.86 9.80 2.50
C ARG A 40 -12.07 9.30 3.28
N HIS A 41 -12.26 7.99 3.33
CA HIS A 41 -13.44 7.35 3.91
C HIS A 41 -13.23 6.92 5.36
N GLY A 42 -11.97 6.90 5.80
CA GLY A 42 -11.59 6.36 7.10
C GLY A 42 -11.78 4.85 7.16
N GLY A 43 -10.86 4.17 7.81
CA GLY A 43 -10.89 2.73 7.96
C GLY A 43 -9.52 2.12 7.71
N GLU A 44 -9.28 1.04 8.41
CA GLU A 44 -8.06 0.24 8.30
C GLU A 44 -8.45 -1.14 7.77
N VAL A 45 -7.67 -1.65 6.83
CA VAL A 45 -7.84 -2.97 6.24
C VAL A 45 -6.52 -3.71 6.38
N VAL A 46 -6.57 -4.86 7.03
CA VAL A 46 -5.43 -5.79 7.09
C VAL A 46 -5.18 -6.36 5.69
N LEU A 47 -3.92 -6.37 5.28
CA LEU A 47 -3.50 -6.97 4.03
C LEU A 47 -3.60 -8.50 4.12
N THR A 48 -4.12 -9.12 3.08
CA THR A 48 -4.11 -10.58 2.90
C THR A 48 -3.22 -10.94 1.73
N ASP A 49 -2.76 -12.20 1.66
CA ASP A 49 -1.93 -12.70 0.56
C ASP A 49 -0.69 -11.81 0.28
N LEU A 50 -0.13 -11.21 1.34
CA LEU A 50 1.03 -10.34 1.26
C LEU A 50 2.30 -11.17 1.01
N VAL A 51 2.92 -10.95 -0.15
CA VAL A 51 4.13 -11.66 -0.58
C VAL A 51 5.14 -10.64 -1.07
N ALA A 52 6.36 -10.73 -0.54
CA ALA A 52 7.53 -10.00 -1.03
C ALA A 52 8.46 -10.99 -1.73
N ASP A 53 8.80 -10.71 -2.99
CA ASP A 53 9.73 -11.48 -3.81
C ASP A 53 10.72 -10.52 -4.48
N GLY A 54 11.92 -10.40 -3.88
CA GLY A 54 12.91 -9.42 -4.30
C GLY A 54 12.41 -7.98 -4.12
N ASP A 55 12.29 -7.25 -5.23
CA ASP A 55 11.73 -5.90 -5.28
C ASP A 55 10.22 -5.88 -5.53
N ARG A 56 9.60 -7.02 -5.83
CA ARG A 56 8.17 -7.14 -6.10
C ARG A 56 7.38 -7.39 -4.81
N LEU A 57 6.28 -6.66 -4.65
CA LEU A 57 5.36 -6.76 -3.53
C LEU A 57 3.93 -6.95 -4.07
N THR A 58 3.27 -8.02 -3.63
CA THR A 58 1.87 -8.30 -3.98
C THR A 58 1.03 -8.46 -2.73
N TRP A 59 -0.22 -8.00 -2.77
CA TRP A 59 -1.18 -8.24 -1.69
C TRP A 59 -2.63 -8.12 -2.19
N ALA A 60 -3.55 -8.58 -1.36
CA ALA A 60 -4.97 -8.34 -1.50
C ALA A 60 -5.54 -7.58 -0.29
N GLN A 61 -6.65 -6.88 -0.51
CA GLN A 61 -7.41 -6.23 0.56
C GLN A 61 -8.88 -6.08 0.16
N ALA A 62 -9.78 -6.13 1.14
CA ALA A 62 -11.21 -5.96 0.94
C ALA A 62 -11.68 -4.63 1.54
N ILE A 63 -12.19 -3.73 0.71
CA ILE A 63 -12.82 -2.49 1.16
C ILE A 63 -14.34 -2.67 1.20
N THR A 64 -15.02 -1.97 2.11
CA THR A 64 -16.49 -2.05 2.28
C THR A 64 -17.21 -0.74 1.98
N ARG A 65 -16.49 0.38 1.86
CA ARG A 65 -17.04 1.71 1.58
C ARG A 65 -16.20 2.43 0.52
N PRO A 66 -16.82 3.22 -0.38
CA PRO A 66 -18.26 3.40 -0.56
C PRO A 66 -18.96 2.18 -1.22
N MET A 67 -18.19 1.27 -1.80
CA MET A 67 -18.66 0.01 -2.38
C MET A 67 -17.77 -1.15 -1.90
N ARG A 68 -18.36 -2.34 -1.75
CA ARG A 68 -17.61 -3.55 -1.40
C ARG A 68 -16.79 -4.02 -2.61
N LEU A 69 -15.48 -4.03 -2.49
CA LEU A 69 -14.56 -4.47 -3.54
C LEU A 69 -13.41 -5.26 -2.93
N ASN A 70 -13.02 -6.34 -3.62
CA ASN A 70 -11.76 -7.02 -3.38
C ASN A 70 -10.73 -6.46 -4.35
N LEU A 71 -9.63 -5.96 -3.81
CA LEU A 71 -8.54 -5.34 -4.54
C LEU A 71 -7.32 -6.23 -4.46
N THR A 72 -6.62 -6.40 -5.58
CA THR A 72 -5.29 -7.03 -5.63
C THR A 72 -4.28 -6.02 -6.15
N PHE A 73 -3.09 -6.01 -5.57
CA PHE A 73 -2.00 -5.10 -5.89
C PHE A 73 -0.76 -5.90 -6.29
N ASP A 74 -0.01 -5.35 -7.24
CA ASP A 74 1.25 -5.87 -7.74
C ASP A 74 2.15 -4.67 -8.07
N VAL A 75 3.16 -4.45 -7.24
CA VAL A 75 4.05 -3.29 -7.30
C VAL A 75 5.51 -3.69 -7.18
N THR A 76 6.38 -2.82 -7.66
CA THR A 76 7.84 -2.89 -7.48
C THR A 76 8.26 -1.76 -6.53
N VAL A 77 9.16 -2.10 -5.59
CA VAL A 77 9.78 -1.20 -4.63
C VAL A 77 11.19 -0.85 -5.12
N ASP A 78 11.43 0.43 -5.36
CA ASP A 78 12.74 0.96 -5.72
C ASP A 78 13.11 2.13 -4.78
N GLY A 79 13.97 1.83 -3.79
CA GLY A 79 14.34 2.71 -2.70
C GLY A 79 13.11 3.20 -1.91
N ASP A 80 12.79 4.48 -2.10
CA ASP A 80 11.68 5.19 -1.47
C ASP A 80 10.49 5.40 -2.41
N THR A 81 10.49 4.72 -3.55
CA THR A 81 9.43 4.76 -4.54
C THR A 81 8.79 3.39 -4.72
N MET A 82 7.48 3.41 -4.97
CA MET A 82 6.71 2.24 -5.39
C MET A 82 6.02 2.55 -6.71
N SER A 83 5.99 1.58 -7.62
CA SER A 83 5.21 1.69 -8.85
C SER A 83 4.62 0.35 -9.25
N GLY A 84 3.41 0.35 -9.81
CA GLY A 84 2.76 -0.88 -10.19
C GLY A 84 1.31 -0.69 -10.54
N ARG A 85 0.49 -1.70 -10.22
CA ARG A 85 -0.91 -1.75 -10.63
C ARG A 85 -1.80 -2.35 -9.55
N SER A 86 -3.07 -1.99 -9.60
CA SER A 86 -4.12 -2.62 -8.81
C SER A 86 -5.30 -3.05 -9.68
N LYS A 87 -6.02 -4.08 -9.25
CA LYS A 87 -7.21 -4.60 -9.92
C LYS A 87 -8.36 -4.69 -8.93
N ALA A 88 -9.55 -4.26 -9.37
CA ALA A 88 -10.78 -4.28 -8.59
C ALA A 88 -11.84 -5.13 -9.30
N GLY A 89 -11.88 -6.42 -9.01
CA GLY A 89 -12.81 -7.35 -9.67
C GLY A 89 -12.71 -7.32 -11.21
N ARG A 90 -13.81 -6.94 -11.88
CA ARG A 90 -13.91 -6.84 -13.36
C ARG A 90 -13.54 -5.46 -13.92
N LEU A 91 -13.15 -4.51 -13.08
CA LEU A 91 -12.77 -3.17 -13.53
C LEU A 91 -11.40 -3.19 -14.23
N PRO A 92 -11.14 -2.20 -15.12
CA PRO A 92 -9.81 -1.99 -15.67
C PRO A 92 -8.76 -1.84 -14.58
N THR A 93 -7.53 -2.24 -14.90
CA THR A 93 -6.39 -2.11 -14.01
C THR A 93 -6.06 -0.64 -13.77
N SER A 94 -5.81 -0.27 -12.52
CA SER A 94 -5.42 1.08 -12.11
C SER A 94 -3.92 1.17 -11.90
N LYS A 95 -3.31 2.31 -12.26
CA LYS A 95 -1.90 2.57 -11.95
C LYS A 95 -1.76 2.85 -10.45
N VAL A 96 -0.72 2.30 -9.85
CA VAL A 96 -0.34 2.56 -8.46
C VAL A 96 1.02 3.21 -8.44
N THR A 97 1.16 4.27 -7.65
CA THR A 97 2.44 4.86 -7.29
C THR A 97 2.49 5.03 -5.79
N GLY A 98 3.67 4.95 -5.19
CA GLY A 98 3.86 5.19 -3.78
C GLY A 98 5.16 5.90 -3.48
N ARG A 99 5.18 6.61 -2.35
CA ARG A 99 6.38 7.25 -1.80
C ARG A 99 6.52 6.89 -0.33
N ARG A 100 7.72 6.52 0.09
CA ARG A 100 8.01 6.24 1.48
C ARG A 100 7.89 7.51 2.30
N VAL A 101 7.20 7.42 3.43
CA VAL A 101 7.16 8.47 4.44
C VAL A 101 8.46 8.37 5.23
N ALA A 102 9.23 9.45 5.24
CA ALA A 102 10.39 9.52 6.12
C ALA A 102 9.91 9.35 7.57
N PRO A 103 10.61 8.59 8.43
CA PRO A 103 10.32 8.62 9.85
C PRO A 103 10.38 10.08 10.30
N GLU A 104 9.30 10.57 10.92
CA GLU A 104 9.30 11.93 11.47
C GLU A 104 10.52 12.02 12.39
N GLY A 105 11.50 12.83 12.01
CA GLY A 105 12.70 12.99 12.80
C GLY A 105 12.29 13.46 14.18
N SER A 106 12.66 12.70 15.21
CA SER A 106 12.67 13.20 16.58
C SER A 106 13.48 14.49 16.62
N GLY A 107 12.80 15.62 16.50
CA GLY A 107 13.30 16.92 16.91
C GLY A 107 13.39 16.91 18.43
N VAL A 108 14.45 16.29 18.95
CA VAL A 108 14.94 16.58 20.29
C VAL A 108 15.93 17.73 20.10
N ASP A 109 15.40 18.96 20.07
CA ASP A 109 16.22 20.11 20.38
C ASP A 109 16.46 20.12 21.90
N GLY A 110 17.74 20.17 22.25
CA GLY A 110 18.23 20.23 23.63
C GLY A 110 18.23 21.63 24.24
#